data_AF-A0A9E1CFP9-F1
#
_entry.id   AF-A0A9E1CFP9-F1
#
_cell.length_a   1.000
_cell.length_b   1.000
_cell.length_c   1.000
_cell.angle_alpha   90.00
_cell.angle_beta   90.00
_cell.angle_gamma   90.00
#
_symmetry.space_group_name_H-M   'P 1'
#
loop_
_entity.id
_entity.type
_entity.pdbx_description
1 polymer ?
#
loop_
_entity_poly.entity_id
_entity_poly.type
_entity_poly.pdbx_seq_one_letter_code
_entity_poly.pdbx_strand_id
1 'polypeptide(L)'
;MANIMDYLDWRGDLPLTVSPFNEVDGLILAELSFINFEGIVPPPELGRGVPLRDAAGTYFARHNGQEIDMGVLVPGRIPDLMCRMAHSVRFGGMLLNGYCELMDDAREQQFAALTVELGDGSIYLSYRGTDDTIVGWKEDLNMGYLEVIPSQTRALEYLGRMTRQYPDA
;
A
#
# COMPACT_ATOMS: atom_id res chain seq x y z
N MET A 1 -4.32 24.53 -6.71
CA MET A 1 -4.55 24.15 -5.31
C MET A 1 -3.52 23.07 -4.99
N ALA A 2 -2.86 23.16 -3.83
CA ALA A 2 -1.82 22.18 -3.47
C ALA A 2 -2.43 20.78 -3.23
N ASN A 3 -1.67 19.73 -3.49
CA ASN A 3 -2.07 18.32 -3.33
C ASN A 3 -0.94 17.50 -2.67
N ILE A 4 -1.14 16.17 -2.54
CA ILE A 4 -0.17 15.27 -1.89
C ILE A 4 1.21 15.22 -2.56
N MET A 5 1.29 15.48 -3.87
CA MET A 5 2.56 15.57 -4.60
C MET A 5 3.34 16.81 -4.16
N ASP A 6 2.65 17.95 -4.03
CA ASP A 6 3.28 19.21 -3.56
C ASP A 6 3.76 19.06 -2.11
N TYR A 7 3.00 18.34 -1.27
CA TYR A 7 3.42 18.00 0.09
C TYR A 7 4.66 17.10 0.08
N LEU A 8 4.69 16.07 -0.77
CA LEU A 8 5.83 15.17 -0.86
C LEU A 8 7.10 15.90 -1.35
N ASP A 9 6.97 16.78 -2.35
CA ASP A 9 8.07 17.59 -2.85
C ASP A 9 8.60 18.56 -1.77
N TRP A 10 7.71 19.08 -0.92
CA TRP A 10 8.08 20.02 0.14
C TRP A 10 8.61 19.34 1.40
N ARG A 11 7.99 18.24 1.85
CA ARG A 11 8.23 17.62 3.17
C ARG A 11 9.00 16.31 3.10
N GLY A 12 9.17 15.74 1.92
CA GLY A 12 9.90 14.49 1.70
C GLY A 12 11.40 14.57 2.05
N ASP A 13 11.94 15.77 2.19
CA ASP A 13 13.33 16.05 2.57
C ASP A 13 13.63 15.78 4.06
N LEU A 14 12.60 15.71 4.92
CA LEU A 14 12.76 15.57 6.37
C LEU A 14 12.38 14.18 6.90
N PRO A 15 13.18 13.60 7.81
CA PRO A 15 12.83 12.35 8.48
C PRO A 15 11.68 12.55 9.49
N LEU A 16 11.03 11.44 9.88
CA LEU A 16 9.94 11.45 10.88
C LEU A 16 10.39 11.99 12.25
N THR A 17 11.68 11.86 12.58
CA THR A 17 12.27 12.38 13.83
C THR A 17 12.32 13.90 13.91
N VAL A 18 12.32 14.59 12.77
CA VAL A 18 12.28 16.07 12.69
C VAL A 18 10.84 16.55 12.54
N SER A 19 10.03 15.81 11.80
CA SER A 19 8.62 16.11 11.58
C SER A 19 7.80 14.83 11.75
N PRO A 20 7.06 14.69 12.87
CA PRO A 20 6.28 13.48 13.14
C PRO A 20 5.33 13.11 12.00
N PHE A 21 4.96 11.84 11.96
CA PHE A 21 3.97 11.30 11.03
C PHE A 21 2.63 12.03 11.17
N ASN A 22 1.94 12.27 10.06
CA ASN A 22 0.63 12.91 10.01
C ASN A 22 -0.31 12.28 8.97
N GLU A 23 -1.51 12.82 8.84
CA GLU A 23 -2.58 12.31 8.00
C GLU A 23 -2.23 12.34 6.50
N VAL A 24 -1.40 13.30 6.06
CA VAL A 24 -0.97 13.39 4.66
C VAL A 24 0.04 12.28 4.35
N ASP A 25 0.91 11.94 5.29
CA ASP A 25 1.80 10.78 5.16
C ASP A 25 0.99 9.48 5.08
N GLY A 26 -0.04 9.35 5.92
CA GLY A 26 -0.96 8.21 5.88
C GLY A 26 -1.69 8.08 4.55
N LEU A 27 -2.19 9.20 3.99
CA LEU A 27 -2.81 9.19 2.67
C LEU A 27 -1.82 8.77 1.58
N ILE A 28 -0.57 9.26 1.61
CA ILE A 28 0.47 8.85 0.66
C ILE A 28 0.77 7.34 0.76
N LEU A 29 0.83 6.78 1.97
CA LEU A 29 0.99 5.33 2.18
C LEU A 29 -0.26 4.52 1.81
N ALA A 30 -1.46 5.11 1.91
CA ALA A 30 -2.70 4.49 1.45
C ALA A 30 -2.69 4.27 -0.06
N GLU A 31 -2.30 5.29 -0.83
CA GLU A 31 -2.17 5.23 -2.29
C GLU A 31 -1.17 4.15 -2.74
N LEU A 32 -0.11 3.92 -1.96
CA LEU A 32 0.91 2.91 -2.27
C LEU A 32 0.36 1.47 -2.32
N SER A 33 -0.75 1.17 -1.62
CA SER A 33 -1.37 -0.16 -1.62
C SER A 33 -1.99 -0.56 -2.97
N PHE A 34 -2.20 0.40 -3.88
CA PHE A 34 -2.66 0.12 -5.24
C PHE A 34 -1.55 -0.39 -6.16
N ILE A 35 -0.28 -0.26 -5.79
CA ILE A 35 0.83 -0.82 -6.56
C ILE A 35 0.91 -2.33 -6.33
N ASN A 36 0.95 -3.09 -7.43
CA ASN A 36 1.17 -4.53 -7.34
C ASN A 36 2.64 -4.84 -7.03
N PHE A 37 2.91 -5.20 -5.77
CA PHE A 37 4.23 -5.61 -5.29
C PHE A 37 4.47 -7.13 -5.29
N GLU A 38 3.65 -7.90 -6.01
CA GLU A 38 3.78 -9.35 -6.07
C GLU A 38 5.19 -9.78 -6.52
N GLY A 39 5.82 -10.64 -5.71
CA GLY A 39 7.19 -11.09 -5.93
C GLY A 39 8.26 -10.00 -5.76
N ILE A 40 7.93 -8.81 -5.27
CA ILE A 40 8.87 -7.74 -4.90
C ILE A 40 8.92 -7.59 -3.39
N VAL A 41 7.75 -7.42 -2.77
CA VAL A 41 7.60 -7.30 -1.32
C VAL A 41 7.25 -8.68 -0.75
N PRO A 42 7.92 -9.11 0.33
CA PRO A 42 7.62 -10.38 0.97
C PRO A 42 6.16 -10.48 1.43
N PRO A 43 5.54 -11.67 1.35
CA PRO A 43 4.22 -11.88 1.92
C PRO A 43 4.27 -11.92 3.46
N PRO A 44 3.10 -11.82 4.13
CA PRO A 44 3.03 -11.90 5.58
C PRO A 44 3.75 -13.12 6.16
N GLU A 45 4.45 -12.91 7.27
CA GLU A 45 5.20 -13.93 8.04
C GLU A 45 6.40 -14.55 7.28
N LEU A 46 6.74 -14.05 6.08
CA LEU A 46 7.78 -14.61 5.22
C LEU A 46 8.82 -13.56 4.81
N GLY A 47 9.93 -13.49 5.53
CA GLY A 47 11.09 -12.68 5.13
C GLY A 47 11.23 -11.34 5.84
N ARG A 48 12.32 -10.64 5.54
CA ARG A 48 12.61 -9.29 6.07
C ARG A 48 12.05 -8.27 5.10
N GLY A 49 11.46 -7.19 5.61
CA GLY A 49 10.92 -6.11 4.78
C GLY A 49 11.96 -5.52 3.82
N VAL A 50 11.49 -4.96 2.71
CA VAL A 50 12.30 -4.38 1.64
C VAL A 50 12.18 -2.87 1.69
N PRO A 51 13.29 -2.10 1.69
CA PRO A 51 13.21 -0.64 1.64
C PRO A 51 12.38 -0.16 0.44
N LEU A 52 11.52 0.84 0.65
CA LEU A 52 10.66 1.40 -0.40
C LEU A 52 11.44 1.77 -1.66
N ARG A 53 12.65 2.34 -1.50
CA ARG A 53 13.52 2.67 -2.63
C ARG A 53 13.90 1.46 -3.49
N ASP A 54 14.15 0.31 -2.87
CA ASP A 54 14.59 -0.91 -3.54
C ASP A 54 13.41 -1.62 -4.19
N ALA A 55 12.25 -1.62 -3.50
CA ALA A 55 11.00 -2.12 -4.05
C ALA A 55 10.57 -1.33 -5.30
N ALA A 56 10.62 0.01 -5.23
CA ALA A 56 10.34 0.88 -6.37
C ALA A 56 11.32 0.65 -7.53
N GLY A 57 12.63 0.56 -7.24
CA GLY A 57 13.64 0.26 -8.26
C GLY A 57 13.38 -1.07 -8.98
N THR A 58 13.03 -2.11 -8.22
CA THR A 58 12.66 -3.43 -8.78
C THR A 58 11.38 -3.35 -9.61
N TYR A 59 10.37 -2.63 -9.12
CA TYR A 59 9.09 -2.45 -9.80
C TYR A 59 9.27 -1.75 -11.15
N PHE A 60 9.96 -0.61 -11.20
CA PHE A 60 10.20 0.12 -12.46
C PHE A 60 11.10 -0.64 -13.43
N ALA A 61 12.08 -1.41 -12.92
CA ALA A 61 12.90 -2.28 -13.77
C ALA A 61 12.07 -3.37 -14.46
N ARG A 62 11.05 -3.94 -13.79
CA ARG A 62 10.13 -4.92 -14.38
C ARG A 62 9.26 -4.32 -15.48
N HIS A 63 8.84 -3.07 -15.33
CA HIS A 63 8.01 -2.37 -16.32
C HIS A 63 8.83 -1.81 -17.49
N ASN A 64 10.16 -1.78 -17.38
CA ASN A 64 11.09 -1.45 -18.47
C ASN A 64 10.73 -0.17 -19.27
N GLY A 65 10.24 0.86 -18.57
CA GLY A 65 9.83 2.14 -19.18
C GLY A 65 8.51 2.10 -19.94
N GLN A 66 7.76 1.01 -19.90
CA GLN A 66 6.39 0.96 -20.39
C GLN A 66 5.46 1.80 -19.50
N GLU A 67 4.40 2.32 -20.10
CA GLU A 67 3.33 2.98 -19.35
C GLU A 67 2.70 1.98 -18.38
N ILE A 68 2.57 2.39 -17.11
CA ILE A 68 1.96 1.59 -16.07
C ILE A 68 0.47 1.92 -16.08
N ASP A 69 -0.32 0.97 -16.56
CA ASP A 69 -1.77 1.08 -16.57
C ASP A 69 -2.32 0.86 -15.15
N MET A 70 -2.99 1.86 -14.61
CA MET A 70 -3.67 1.81 -13.31
C MET A 70 -5.19 1.65 -13.49
N GLY A 71 -5.69 1.48 -14.71
CA GLY A 71 -7.12 1.44 -14.98
C GLY A 71 -7.76 2.83 -14.92
N VAL A 72 -9.10 2.86 -14.80
CA VAL A 72 -9.90 4.09 -14.93
C VAL A 72 -10.11 4.82 -13.61
N LEU A 73 -10.26 4.07 -12.52
CA LEU A 73 -10.66 4.61 -11.21
C LEU A 73 -9.49 4.94 -10.29
N VAL A 74 -8.40 4.20 -10.43
CA VAL A 74 -7.20 4.40 -9.61
C VAL A 74 -6.36 5.53 -10.23
N PRO A 75 -5.88 6.50 -9.43
CA PRO A 75 -5.10 7.60 -9.99
C PRO A 75 -3.83 7.13 -10.71
N GLY A 76 -3.74 7.37 -12.03
CA GLY A 76 -2.56 7.04 -12.83
C GLY A 76 -1.25 7.75 -12.41
N ARG A 77 -1.30 8.62 -11.40
CA ARG A 77 -0.13 9.29 -10.81
C ARG A 77 0.52 8.52 -9.66
N ILE A 78 -0.08 7.43 -9.18
CA ILE A 78 0.48 6.63 -8.07
C ILE A 78 1.91 6.12 -8.39
N PRO A 79 2.24 5.67 -9.61
CA PRO A 79 3.63 5.35 -9.94
C PRO A 79 4.59 6.54 -9.79
N ASP A 80 4.20 7.75 -10.23
CA ASP A 80 5.00 8.96 -10.02
C ASP A 80 5.15 9.29 -8.53
N LEU A 81 4.07 9.15 -7.75
CA LEU A 81 4.09 9.31 -6.29
C LEU A 81 5.10 8.34 -5.66
N MET A 82 5.04 7.05 -5.99
CA MET A 82 5.98 6.04 -5.50
C MET A 82 7.43 6.38 -5.87
N CYS A 83 7.68 6.83 -7.10
CA CYS A 83 9.00 7.24 -7.54
C CYS A 83 9.56 8.39 -6.69
N ARG A 84 8.73 9.39 -6.37
CA ARG A 84 9.14 10.51 -5.50
C ARG A 84 9.34 10.06 -4.06
N MET A 85 8.47 9.18 -3.54
CA MET A 85 8.63 8.63 -2.19
C MET A 85 9.94 7.86 -2.06
N ALA A 86 10.29 7.04 -3.06
CA ALA A 86 11.53 6.26 -3.10
C ALA A 86 12.80 7.14 -3.02
N HIS A 87 12.78 8.32 -3.65
CA HIS A 87 13.90 9.28 -3.62
C HIS A 87 13.90 10.20 -2.40
N SER A 88 12.82 10.22 -1.63
CA SER A 88 12.70 11.07 -0.45
C SER A 88 13.46 10.52 0.76
N VAL A 89 13.90 11.41 1.65
CA VAL A 89 14.46 11.04 2.97
C VAL A 89 13.35 10.47 3.85
N ARG A 90 12.16 11.09 3.78
CA ARG A 90 11.01 10.78 4.64
C ARG A 90 10.50 9.35 4.48
N PHE A 91 10.36 8.87 3.25
CA PHE A 91 9.71 7.58 2.94
C PHE A 91 10.67 6.53 2.37
N GLY A 92 11.72 6.93 1.66
CA GLY A 92 12.52 6.01 0.85
C GLY A 92 13.25 4.92 1.65
N GLY A 93 13.41 5.10 2.97
CA GLY A 93 13.99 4.12 3.89
C GLY A 93 12.97 3.26 4.64
N MET A 94 11.67 3.53 4.54
CA MET A 94 10.63 2.70 5.18
C MET A 94 10.65 1.29 4.59
N LEU A 95 10.42 0.28 5.43
CA LEU A 95 10.44 -1.12 4.97
C LEU A 95 9.02 -1.56 4.60
N LEU A 96 8.86 -2.06 3.37
CA LEU A 96 7.65 -2.69 2.89
C LEU A 96 7.68 -4.18 3.25
N ASN A 97 6.62 -4.68 3.86
CA ASN A 97 6.46 -6.09 4.19
C ASN A 97 4.99 -6.49 4.11
N GLY A 98 4.73 -7.79 4.18
CA GLY A 98 3.38 -8.31 4.28
C GLY A 98 2.50 -8.00 3.08
N TYR A 99 3.06 -7.84 1.87
CA TYR A 99 2.22 -7.61 0.69
C TYR A 99 1.43 -8.88 0.37
N CYS A 100 0.12 -8.74 0.23
CA CYS A 100 -0.71 -9.81 -0.30
C CYS A 100 -1.88 -9.24 -1.09
N GLU A 101 -2.30 -10.01 -2.09
CA GLU A 101 -3.44 -9.72 -2.94
C GLU A 101 -4.24 -11.01 -3.15
N LEU A 102 -5.55 -10.86 -3.26
CA LEU A 102 -6.51 -11.93 -3.52
C LEU A 102 -7.66 -11.37 -4.36
N MET A 103 -7.93 -12.04 -5.47
CA MET A 103 -9.16 -11.87 -6.24
C MET A 103 -9.85 -13.23 -6.33
N ASP A 104 -11.08 -13.33 -5.82
CA ASP A 104 -11.87 -14.55 -5.79
C ASP A 104 -13.26 -14.26 -6.36
N ASP A 105 -13.47 -14.62 -7.63
CA ASP A 105 -14.75 -14.43 -8.33
C ASP A 105 -15.90 -15.20 -7.67
N ALA A 106 -15.64 -16.37 -7.09
CA ALA A 106 -16.69 -17.23 -6.54
C ALA A 106 -17.22 -16.69 -5.21
N ARG A 107 -16.36 -16.02 -4.45
CA ARG A 107 -16.73 -15.32 -3.20
C ARG A 107 -17.07 -13.85 -3.42
N GLU A 108 -16.94 -13.36 -4.65
CA GLU A 108 -17.07 -11.94 -5.00
C GLU A 108 -16.20 -11.09 -4.08
N GLN A 109 -14.92 -11.43 -4.01
CA GLN A 109 -13.96 -10.83 -3.07
C GLN A 109 -12.77 -10.21 -3.80
N GLN A 110 -12.48 -8.97 -3.48
CA GLN A 110 -11.22 -8.30 -3.78
C GLN A 110 -10.52 -7.89 -2.48
N PHE A 111 -9.25 -8.22 -2.36
CA PHE A 111 -8.46 -7.82 -1.20
C PHE A 111 -7.00 -7.60 -1.58
N ALA A 112 -6.42 -6.48 -1.15
CA ALA A 112 -4.97 -6.34 -1.10
C ALA A 112 -4.56 -5.53 0.14
N ALA A 113 -3.40 -5.84 0.68
CA ALA A 113 -2.85 -5.15 1.84
C ALA A 113 -1.32 -5.08 1.80
N LEU A 114 -0.78 -4.05 2.45
CA LEU A 114 0.64 -3.76 2.57
C LEU A 114 0.94 -3.25 3.99
N THR A 115 2.01 -3.77 4.60
CA THR A 115 2.53 -3.27 5.87
C THR A 115 3.78 -2.44 5.62
N VAL A 116 3.87 -1.29 6.28
CA VAL A 116 5.02 -0.38 6.17
C VAL A 116 5.61 -0.13 7.56
N GLU A 117 6.87 -0.49 7.75
CA GLU A 117 7.61 -0.16 8.97
C GLU A 117 8.12 1.28 8.87
N LEU A 118 7.71 2.15 9.80
CA LEU A 118 7.98 3.59 9.73
C LEU A 118 9.39 3.97 10.20
N GLY A 119 10.10 3.03 10.83
CA GLY A 119 11.48 3.20 11.30
C GLY A 119 11.62 3.71 12.74
N ASP A 120 10.51 4.02 13.42
CA ASP A 120 10.44 4.39 14.84
C ASP A 120 9.90 3.26 15.74
N GLY A 121 9.72 2.07 15.18
CA GLY A 121 9.13 0.90 15.83
C GLY A 121 7.64 0.70 15.50
N SER A 122 6.95 1.74 15.04
CA SER A 122 5.56 1.63 14.61
C SER A 122 5.44 1.08 13.18
N ILE A 123 4.27 0.49 12.90
CA ILE A 123 3.90 0.02 11.56
C ILE A 123 2.62 0.69 11.09
N TYR A 124 2.52 0.85 9.77
CA TYR A 124 1.32 1.31 9.09
C TYR A 124 0.74 0.18 8.25
N LEU A 125 -0.54 -0.13 8.45
CA LEU A 125 -1.27 -1.14 7.68
C LEU A 125 -2.13 -0.44 6.63
N SER A 126 -1.82 -0.69 5.37
CA SER A 126 -2.51 -0.11 4.22
C SER A 126 -3.36 -1.17 3.54
N TYR A 127 -4.64 -0.90 3.33
CA TYR A 127 -5.56 -1.78 2.60
C TYR A 127 -5.95 -1.10 1.30
N ARG A 128 -5.89 -1.83 0.18
CA ARG A 128 -6.30 -1.33 -1.13
C ARG A 128 -7.81 -1.17 -1.17
N GLY A 129 -8.29 -0.03 -1.67
CA GLY A 129 -9.70 0.19 -1.95
C GLY A 129 -10.14 -0.48 -3.27
N THR A 130 -11.41 -0.34 -3.61
CA THR A 130 -11.99 -0.88 -4.84
C THR A 130 -11.35 -0.23 -6.07
N ASP A 131 -10.94 -1.06 -7.03
CA ASP A 131 -10.45 -0.63 -8.35
C ASP A 131 -11.57 -0.75 -9.42
N ASP A 132 -11.21 -0.79 -10.70
CA ASP A 132 -12.15 -0.92 -11.81
C ASP A 132 -12.56 -2.37 -12.14
N THR A 133 -12.20 -3.34 -11.29
CA THR A 133 -12.64 -4.73 -11.46
C THR A 133 -14.11 -4.92 -11.11
N ILE A 134 -14.83 -5.69 -11.94
CA ILE A 134 -16.23 -6.04 -11.67
C ILE A 134 -16.39 -6.80 -10.34
N VAL A 135 -15.38 -7.57 -9.93
CA VAL A 135 -15.39 -8.29 -8.64
C VAL A 135 -15.42 -7.32 -7.48
N GLY A 136 -14.55 -6.30 -7.46
CA GLY A 136 -14.54 -5.29 -6.40
C GLY A 136 -15.87 -4.52 -6.33
N TRP A 137 -16.42 -4.10 -7.47
CA TRP A 137 -17.73 -3.45 -7.51
C TRP A 137 -18.88 -4.34 -7.05
N LYS A 138 -18.85 -5.65 -7.34
CA LYS A 138 -19.84 -6.59 -6.80
C LYS A 138 -19.74 -6.68 -5.29
N GLU A 139 -18.53 -6.78 -4.75
CA GLU A 139 -18.31 -6.79 -3.30
C GLU A 139 -18.85 -5.52 -2.63
N ASP A 140 -18.66 -4.36 -3.27
CA ASP A 140 -19.22 -3.09 -2.78
C ASP A 140 -20.75 -3.09 -2.75
N LEU A 141 -21.40 -3.66 -3.78
CA LEU A 141 -22.86 -3.80 -3.80
C LEU A 141 -23.35 -4.78 -2.72
N ASN A 142 -22.52 -5.75 -2.33
CA ASN A 142 -22.83 -6.68 -1.26
C ASN A 142 -22.95 -5.98 0.10
N MET A 143 -22.32 -4.81 0.31
CA MET A 143 -22.54 -3.97 1.50
C MET A 143 -23.98 -3.48 1.65
N GLY A 144 -24.77 -3.48 0.58
CA GLY A 144 -26.18 -3.12 0.65
C GLY A 144 -27.07 -4.16 1.34
N TYR A 145 -26.59 -5.40 1.51
CA TYR A 145 -27.43 -6.49 2.01
C TYR A 145 -26.72 -7.57 2.85
N LEU A 146 -25.38 -7.65 2.83
CA LEU A 146 -24.59 -8.50 3.73
C LEU A 146 -24.17 -7.71 4.97
N GLU A 147 -24.22 -8.36 6.13
CA GLU A 147 -23.74 -7.77 7.39
C GLU A 147 -22.20 -7.69 7.44
N VAL A 148 -21.53 -8.70 6.89
CA VAL A 148 -20.07 -8.80 6.85
C VAL A 148 -19.62 -9.12 5.43
N ILE A 149 -18.65 -8.35 4.97
CA ILE A 149 -18.06 -8.50 3.64
C ILE A 149 -16.83 -9.41 3.70
N PRO A 150 -16.59 -10.28 2.69
CA PRO A 150 -15.43 -11.15 2.67
C PRO A 150 -14.10 -10.40 2.89
N SER A 151 -13.89 -9.27 2.23
CA SER A 151 -12.70 -8.42 2.40
C SER A 151 -12.54 -7.87 3.83
N GLN A 152 -13.62 -7.57 4.56
CA GLN A 152 -13.55 -7.16 5.97
C GLN A 152 -13.06 -8.30 6.86
N THR A 153 -13.53 -9.52 6.64
CA THR A 153 -13.04 -10.72 7.34
C THR A 153 -11.55 -10.92 7.06
N ARG A 154 -11.15 -10.75 5.80
CA ARG A 154 -9.75 -10.86 5.37
C ARG A 154 -8.87 -9.76 5.97
N ALA A 155 -9.37 -8.54 6.11
CA ALA A 155 -8.67 -7.44 6.77
C ALA A 155 -8.41 -7.77 8.25
N LEU A 156 -9.39 -8.35 8.95
CA LEU A 156 -9.20 -8.80 10.34
C LEU A 156 -8.17 -9.94 10.44
N GLU A 157 -8.21 -10.90 9.52
CA GLU A 157 -7.18 -11.96 9.43
C GLU A 157 -5.78 -11.36 9.22
N TYR A 158 -5.66 -10.41 8.30
CA TYR A 158 -4.41 -9.72 8.00
C TYR A 158 -3.86 -8.96 9.20
N LEU A 159 -4.70 -8.15 9.86
CA LEU A 159 -4.35 -7.46 11.10
C LEU A 159 -3.84 -8.45 12.15
N GLY A 160 -4.54 -9.57 12.34
CA GLY A 160 -4.13 -10.61 13.28
C GLY A 160 -2.77 -11.26 12.95
N ARG A 161 -2.44 -11.39 11.65
CA ARG A 161 -1.11 -11.88 11.22
C ARG A 161 -0.03 -10.84 11.51
N MET A 162 -0.29 -9.57 11.20
CA MET A 162 0.68 -8.50 11.41
C MET A 162 0.96 -8.25 12.89
N THR A 163 -0.05 -8.31 13.76
CA THR A 163 0.17 -8.19 15.22
C THR A 163 0.98 -9.34 15.81
N ARG A 164 0.92 -10.55 15.22
CA ARG A 164 1.81 -11.66 15.63
C ARG A 164 3.23 -11.48 15.13
N GLN A 165 3.40 -10.94 13.92
CA GLN A 165 4.72 -10.68 13.33
C GLN A 165 5.42 -9.48 13.99
N TYR A 166 4.65 -8.49 14.42
CA TYR A 166 5.10 -7.26 15.07
C TYR A 166 4.44 -7.10 16.44
N PRO A 167 4.80 -7.94 17.44
CA PRO A 167 4.14 -7.94 18.75
C PRO A 167 4.40 -6.68 19.59
N ASP A 168 5.48 -5.95 19.27
CA ASP A 168 5.95 -4.78 20.01
C ASP A 168 5.74 -3.45 19.25
N ALA A 169 5.07 -3.49 18.09
CA ALA A 169 4.78 -2.32 17.27
C ALA A 169 3.59 -1.50 17.79
#